data_AF-I4KFN1-F1
#
_entry.id   AF-I4KFN1-F1
#
_cell.length_a   1.000
_cell.length_b   1.000
_cell.length_c   1.000
_cell.angle_alpha   90.00
_cell.angle_beta   90.00
_cell.angle_gamma   90.00
#
_symmetry.space_group_name_H-M   'P 1'
#
loop_
_entity.id
_entity.type
_entity.pdbx_description
1 polymer ?
#
loop_
_entity_poly.entity_id
_entity_poly.type
_entity_poly.pdbx_seq_one_letter_code
_entity_poly.pdbx_strand_id
1 'polypeptide(L)'
;MNDHQSILRLALSRGLFSYLSAQPLYDLCHEQVADACRLIDQCFLRIHGDDINKDLASMCIQTTIHEETIFQYASTDTKARLAHWVRMYSNCYSASERDAHSAYIMACAVKALETLANWMQTVDQEAWSHVSERPTDWPRDLYCQFVEMQVDPDERIQTLDDYALYLKPIISLPCLTDDELRHIADRAIKNAIRKKGGLVSGMERNEEISVRDAAIVKQGLHYRAAGMPKRNVATKVHAWLQGEVAKPPKQRPEWITLETEKALTRKRVEAVLKRNFVL
;
A
#
# COMPACT_ATOMS: atom_id res chain seq x y z
N MET A 1 19.58 -31.50 7.53
CA MET A 1 18.91 -31.09 6.28
C MET A 1 17.97 -29.89 6.44
N ASN A 2 17.40 -29.62 7.63
CA ASN A 2 16.48 -28.48 7.85
C ASN A 2 17.11 -27.07 7.77
N ASP A 3 18.40 -26.90 8.06
CA ASP A 3 19.00 -25.55 8.13
C ASP A 3 19.19 -24.89 6.76
N HIS A 4 19.60 -25.64 5.73
CA HIS A 4 19.81 -25.08 4.39
C HIS A 4 18.50 -24.66 3.70
N GLN A 5 17.40 -25.38 3.95
CA GLN A 5 16.08 -25.04 3.41
C GLN A 5 15.48 -23.80 4.09
N SER A 6 15.72 -23.62 5.40
CA SER A 6 15.37 -22.37 6.09
C SER A 6 16.20 -21.17 5.57
N ILE A 7 17.47 -21.39 5.21
CA ILE A 7 18.36 -20.35 4.68
C ILE A 7 17.93 -19.89 3.27
N LEU A 8 17.58 -20.81 2.37
CA LEU A 8 17.04 -20.49 1.03
C LEU A 8 15.68 -19.77 1.12
N ARG A 9 14.80 -20.20 2.03
CA ARG A 9 13.50 -19.58 2.34
C ARG A 9 13.65 -18.12 2.76
N LEU A 10 14.60 -17.83 3.64
CA LEU A 10 14.93 -16.47 4.04
C LEU A 10 15.57 -15.68 2.89
N ALA A 11 16.33 -16.30 1.99
CA ALA A 11 17.07 -15.59 0.95
C ALA A 11 16.20 -14.99 -0.16
N LEU A 12 15.15 -15.68 -0.62
CA LEU A 12 14.27 -15.20 -1.70
C LEU A 12 13.33 -14.08 -1.26
N SER A 13 12.59 -14.28 -0.16
CA SER A 13 11.76 -13.20 0.40
C SER A 13 12.60 -12.08 0.98
N ARG A 14 13.79 -12.33 1.56
CA ARG A 14 14.72 -11.23 1.90
C ARG A 14 15.26 -10.51 0.68
N GLY A 15 15.54 -11.21 -0.42
CA GLY A 15 16.02 -10.57 -1.65
C GLY A 15 14.97 -9.64 -2.23
N LEU A 16 13.74 -10.12 -2.36
CA LEU A 16 12.60 -9.33 -2.82
C LEU A 16 12.28 -8.17 -1.86
N PHE A 17 12.27 -8.45 -0.56
CA PHE A 17 12.05 -7.43 0.46
C PHE A 17 13.18 -6.40 0.49
N SER A 18 14.44 -6.81 0.33
CA SER A 18 15.60 -5.91 0.24
C SER A 18 15.52 -5.02 -1.01
N TYR A 19 15.06 -5.57 -2.13
CA TYR A 19 14.85 -4.82 -3.36
C TYR A 19 13.73 -3.79 -3.21
N LEU A 20 12.58 -4.20 -2.68
CA LEU A 20 11.43 -3.32 -2.50
C LEU A 20 11.67 -2.27 -1.40
N SER A 21 12.32 -2.64 -0.30
CA SER A 21 12.70 -1.69 0.77
C SER A 21 13.80 -0.72 0.38
N ALA A 22 14.50 -0.97 -0.73
CA ALA A 22 15.41 -0.01 -1.32
C ALA A 22 14.68 1.13 -2.07
N GLN A 23 13.41 0.92 -2.45
CA GLN A 23 12.63 1.90 -3.21
C GLN A 23 12.25 3.11 -2.34
N PRO A 24 12.17 4.33 -2.91
CA PRO A 24 11.90 5.57 -2.15
C PRO A 24 10.52 5.60 -1.49
N LEU A 25 9.53 4.93 -2.09
CA LEU A 25 8.14 4.96 -1.66
C LEU A 25 7.71 3.70 -0.89
N TYR A 26 8.67 2.87 -0.46
CA TYR A 26 8.40 1.63 0.24
C TYR A 26 7.50 1.81 1.47
N ASP A 27 7.71 2.87 2.25
CA ASP A 27 6.95 3.11 3.47
C ASP A 27 5.45 3.29 3.22
N LEU A 28 5.05 3.78 2.04
CA LEU A 28 3.66 3.96 1.65
C LEU A 28 2.93 2.64 1.33
N CYS A 29 3.67 1.58 1.00
CA CYS A 29 3.12 0.28 0.59
C CYS A 29 3.68 -0.91 1.39
N HIS A 30 4.49 -0.68 2.43
CA HIS A 30 5.20 -1.74 3.17
C HIS A 30 4.28 -2.84 3.72
N GLU A 31 3.06 -2.49 4.15
CA GLU A 31 2.06 -3.45 4.60
C GLU A 31 1.58 -4.36 3.47
N GLN A 32 1.30 -3.80 2.29
CA GLN A 32 0.91 -4.56 1.10
C GLN A 32 2.05 -5.47 0.64
N VAL A 33 3.29 -4.95 0.66
CA VAL A 33 4.48 -5.76 0.36
C VAL A 33 4.61 -6.92 1.35
N ALA A 34 4.43 -6.68 2.64
CA ALA A 34 4.50 -7.72 3.66
C ALA A 34 3.40 -8.78 3.49
N ASP A 35 2.17 -8.36 3.18
CA ASP A 35 1.03 -9.25 2.97
C ASP A 35 1.26 -10.17 1.74
N ALA A 36 1.72 -9.62 0.61
CA ALA A 36 2.02 -10.41 -0.58
C ALA A 36 3.25 -11.32 -0.41
N CYS A 37 4.32 -10.84 0.24
CA CYS A 37 5.47 -11.68 0.59
C CYS A 37 5.06 -12.85 1.49
N ARG A 38 4.12 -12.64 2.42
CA ARG A 38 3.59 -13.72 3.25
C ARG A 38 2.86 -14.78 2.42
N LEU A 39 2.09 -14.39 1.41
CA LEU A 39 1.46 -15.34 0.49
C LEU A 39 2.51 -16.17 -0.26
N ILE A 40 3.54 -15.51 -0.80
CA ILE A 40 4.65 -16.16 -1.51
C ILE A 40 5.35 -17.17 -0.61
N ASP A 41 5.69 -16.78 0.62
CA ASP A 41 6.35 -17.67 1.59
C ASP A 41 5.50 -18.93 1.88
N GLN A 42 4.18 -18.79 2.00
CA GLN A 42 3.29 -19.93 2.25
C GLN A 42 3.15 -20.84 1.01
N CYS A 43 3.06 -20.27 -0.19
CA CYS A 43 3.07 -21.06 -1.43
C CYS A 43 4.39 -21.81 -1.58
N PHE A 44 5.51 -21.16 -1.29
CA PHE A 44 6.82 -21.78 -1.34
C PHE A 44 6.91 -23.00 -0.41
N LEU A 45 6.39 -22.90 0.82
CA LEU A 45 6.33 -24.02 1.76
C LEU A 45 5.53 -25.22 1.23
N ARG A 46 4.48 -24.97 0.45
CA ARG A 46 3.64 -26.04 -0.11
C ARG A 46 4.33 -26.76 -1.25
N ILE A 47 5.03 -26.02 -2.11
CA ILE A 47 5.75 -26.56 -3.27
C ILE A 47 7.05 -27.27 -2.84
N HIS A 48 7.68 -26.84 -1.73
CA HIS A 48 8.91 -27.44 -1.17
C HIS A 48 8.68 -28.62 -0.22
N GLY A 49 7.46 -29.17 -0.17
CA GLY A 49 7.18 -30.37 0.63
C GLY A 49 8.03 -31.57 0.21
N ASP A 50 8.41 -31.63 -1.07
CA ASP A 50 9.35 -32.59 -1.65
C ASP A 50 10.27 -31.81 -2.63
N ASP A 51 11.56 -32.14 -2.65
CA ASP A 51 12.65 -31.46 -3.38
C ASP A 51 12.20 -30.71 -4.66
N ILE A 52 12.45 -29.41 -4.76
CA ILE A 52 12.11 -28.65 -5.99
C ILE A 52 12.94 -29.18 -7.14
N ASN A 53 12.30 -30.00 -7.96
CA ASN A 53 12.77 -30.27 -9.30
C ASN A 53 12.72 -28.95 -10.10
N LYS A 54 13.67 -28.75 -11.02
CA LYS A 54 13.72 -27.59 -11.95
C LYS A 54 12.38 -27.34 -12.65
N ASP A 55 11.62 -28.40 -12.86
CA ASP A 55 10.26 -28.36 -13.42
C ASP A 55 9.31 -27.49 -12.59
N LEU A 56 9.36 -27.56 -11.24
CA LEU A 56 8.48 -26.76 -10.36
C LEU A 56 8.85 -25.26 -10.35
N ALA A 57 10.14 -24.94 -10.45
CA ALA A 57 10.58 -23.55 -10.61
C ALA A 57 10.12 -22.97 -11.96
N SER A 58 10.27 -23.76 -13.04
CA SER A 58 9.75 -23.42 -14.36
C SER A 58 8.23 -23.23 -14.33
N MET A 59 7.50 -24.10 -13.62
CA MET A 59 6.06 -23.98 -13.45
C MET A 59 5.66 -22.65 -12.84
N CYS A 60 6.31 -22.24 -11.76
CA CYS A 60 6.01 -20.98 -11.09
C CYS A 60 6.22 -19.76 -12.01
N ILE A 61 7.31 -19.76 -12.79
CA ILE A 61 7.62 -18.70 -13.75
C ILE A 61 6.55 -18.65 -14.85
N GLN A 62 6.27 -19.78 -15.49
CA GLN A 62 5.29 -19.86 -16.58
C GLN A 62 3.88 -19.50 -16.11
N THR A 63 3.51 -19.94 -14.91
CA THR A 63 2.21 -19.59 -14.31
C THR A 63 2.10 -18.09 -14.07
N THR A 64 3.19 -17.42 -13.68
CA THR A 64 3.21 -15.96 -13.50
C THR A 64 3.09 -15.22 -14.82
N ILE A 65 3.75 -15.72 -15.89
CA ILE A 65 3.66 -15.14 -17.24
C ILE A 65 2.24 -15.26 -17.79
N HIS A 66 1.58 -16.40 -17.57
CA HIS A 66 0.26 -16.72 -18.13
C HIS A 66 -0.90 -16.54 -17.13
N GLU A 67 -0.68 -15.81 -16.03
CA GLU A 67 -1.64 -15.70 -14.91
C GLU A 67 -3.04 -15.28 -15.38
N GLU A 68 -3.12 -14.19 -16.15
CA GLU A 68 -4.40 -13.66 -16.63
C GLU A 68 -5.14 -14.65 -17.54
N THR A 69 -4.41 -15.30 -18.45
CA THR A 69 -4.99 -16.31 -19.36
C THR A 69 -5.50 -17.52 -18.57
N ILE A 70 -4.71 -18.00 -17.60
CA ILE A 70 -5.11 -19.09 -16.70
C ILE A 70 -6.38 -18.71 -15.94
N PHE A 71 -6.47 -17.48 -15.43
CA PHE A 71 -7.66 -16.98 -14.73
C PHE A 71 -8.91 -16.99 -15.62
N GLN A 72 -8.81 -16.47 -16.84
CA GLN A 72 -9.93 -16.39 -17.79
C GLN A 72 -10.51 -17.78 -18.11
N TYR A 73 -9.64 -18.78 -18.31
CA TYR A 73 -10.11 -20.15 -18.53
C TYR A 73 -10.60 -20.83 -17.26
N ALA A 74 -9.93 -20.65 -16.12
CA ALA A 74 -10.33 -21.26 -14.86
C ALA A 74 -11.68 -20.71 -14.33
N SER A 75 -11.99 -19.44 -14.62
CA SER A 75 -13.23 -18.78 -14.20
C SER A 75 -14.44 -19.12 -15.07
N THR A 76 -14.22 -19.52 -16.33
CA THR A 76 -15.29 -19.88 -17.29
C THR A 76 -15.55 -21.39 -17.36
N ASP A 77 -14.62 -22.21 -16.87
CA ASP A 77 -14.77 -23.66 -16.83
C ASP A 77 -15.83 -24.09 -15.81
N THR A 78 -16.88 -24.75 -16.29
CA THR A 78 -17.93 -25.41 -15.47
C THR A 78 -17.39 -26.36 -14.40
N LYS A 79 -16.15 -26.85 -14.54
CA LYS A 79 -15.49 -27.75 -13.59
C LYS A 79 -14.36 -27.08 -12.78
N ALA A 80 -14.16 -25.76 -12.91
CA ALA A 80 -13.17 -24.97 -12.16
C ALA A 80 -11.75 -25.59 -12.13
N ARG A 81 -11.23 -26.07 -13.27
CA ARG A 81 -9.99 -26.87 -13.34
C ARG A 81 -8.72 -26.01 -13.33
N LEU A 82 -8.52 -25.18 -12.30
CA LEU A 82 -7.33 -24.33 -12.18
C LEU A 82 -6.02 -25.12 -12.35
N ALA A 83 -5.88 -26.24 -11.63
CA ALA A 83 -4.69 -27.08 -11.73
C ALA A 83 -4.47 -27.65 -13.14
N HIS A 84 -5.51 -27.88 -13.94
CA HIS A 84 -5.35 -28.31 -15.33
C HIS A 84 -4.72 -27.20 -16.18
N TRP A 85 -5.23 -25.98 -16.07
CA TRP A 85 -4.74 -24.84 -16.84
C TRP A 85 -3.30 -24.49 -16.45
N VAL A 86 -2.99 -24.49 -15.16
CA VAL A 86 -1.62 -24.29 -14.68
C VAL A 86 -0.67 -25.31 -15.30
N ARG A 87 -1.00 -26.61 -15.31
CA ARG A 87 -0.17 -27.65 -15.95
C ARG A 87 -0.02 -27.45 -17.45
N MET A 88 -1.10 -27.08 -18.14
CA MET A 88 -1.10 -26.84 -19.59
C MET A 88 -0.18 -25.68 -19.97
N TYR A 89 -0.26 -24.54 -19.27
CA TYR A 89 0.54 -23.35 -19.57
C TYR A 89 1.98 -23.44 -19.05
N SER A 90 2.24 -24.27 -18.04
CA SER A 90 3.58 -24.50 -17.52
C SER A 90 4.33 -25.69 -18.16
N ASN A 91 3.65 -26.52 -18.95
CA ASN A 91 4.13 -27.83 -19.39
C ASN A 91 4.53 -28.79 -18.25
N CYS A 92 4.06 -28.54 -17.02
CA CYS A 92 4.40 -29.35 -15.83
C CYS A 92 3.28 -30.33 -15.48
N TYR A 93 3.04 -31.31 -16.35
CA TYR A 93 1.89 -32.24 -16.23
C TYR A 93 1.90 -33.14 -14.98
N SER A 94 3.07 -33.37 -14.38
CA SER A 94 3.23 -34.16 -13.16
C SER A 94 2.91 -33.39 -11.87
N ALA A 95 2.73 -32.07 -11.94
CA ALA A 95 2.46 -31.25 -10.75
C ALA A 95 1.17 -31.71 -10.06
N SER A 96 1.20 -31.82 -8.72
CA SER A 96 -0.02 -32.13 -7.96
C SER A 96 -1.02 -30.97 -8.08
N GLU A 97 -2.29 -31.19 -7.73
CA GLU A 97 -3.26 -30.09 -7.69
C GLU A 97 -2.84 -29.02 -6.69
N ARG A 98 -2.27 -29.44 -5.56
CA ARG A 98 -1.77 -28.56 -4.51
C ARG A 98 -0.61 -27.68 -5.01
N ASP A 99 0.32 -28.24 -5.77
CA ASP A 99 1.45 -27.48 -6.32
C ASP A 99 0.96 -26.49 -7.37
N ALA A 100 0.06 -26.92 -8.24
CA ALA A 100 -0.51 -26.08 -9.29
C ALA A 100 -1.32 -24.91 -8.70
N HIS A 101 -2.14 -25.16 -7.67
CA HIS A 101 -2.85 -24.10 -6.96
C HIS A 101 -1.89 -23.13 -6.25
N SER A 102 -0.84 -23.67 -5.59
CA SER A 102 0.16 -22.84 -4.91
C SER A 102 0.95 -21.98 -5.89
N ALA A 103 1.30 -22.51 -7.06
CA ALA A 103 1.98 -21.77 -8.11
C ALA A 103 1.11 -20.62 -8.64
N TYR A 104 -0.19 -20.86 -8.80
CA TYR A 104 -1.12 -19.82 -9.24
C TYR A 104 -1.34 -18.74 -8.17
N ILE A 105 -1.53 -19.11 -6.91
CA ILE A 105 -1.63 -18.15 -5.81
C ILE A 105 -0.34 -17.30 -5.71
N MET A 106 0.81 -17.93 -5.90
CA MET A 106 2.10 -17.22 -5.94
C MET A 106 2.19 -16.27 -7.12
N ALA A 107 1.73 -16.67 -8.31
CA ALA A 107 1.66 -15.80 -9.49
C ALA A 107 0.81 -14.55 -9.22
N CYS A 108 -0.38 -14.70 -8.63
CA CYS A 108 -1.23 -13.58 -8.22
C CYS A 108 -0.49 -12.62 -7.27
N ALA A 109 0.21 -13.15 -6.26
CA ALA A 109 0.96 -12.34 -5.30
C ALA A 109 2.16 -11.62 -5.95
N VAL A 110 2.86 -12.28 -6.86
CA VAL A 110 3.97 -11.67 -7.63
C VAL A 110 3.45 -10.55 -8.52
N LYS A 111 2.33 -10.74 -9.22
CA LYS A 111 1.69 -9.70 -10.04
C LYS A 111 1.23 -8.51 -9.22
N ALA A 112 0.67 -8.75 -8.04
CA ALA A 112 0.31 -7.67 -7.12
C ALA A 112 1.55 -6.86 -6.67
N LEU A 113 2.68 -7.52 -6.39
CA LEU A 113 3.94 -6.84 -6.05
C LEU A 113 4.54 -6.09 -7.24
N GLU A 114 4.42 -6.64 -8.45
CA GLU A 114 4.87 -6.00 -9.69
C GLU A 114 4.17 -4.65 -9.90
N THR A 115 2.86 -4.57 -9.65
CA THR A 115 2.11 -3.30 -9.68
C THR A 115 2.70 -2.26 -8.72
N LEU A 116 2.97 -2.64 -7.47
CA LEU A 116 3.55 -1.73 -6.48
C LEU A 116 4.96 -1.30 -6.89
N ALA A 117 5.79 -2.23 -7.35
CA ALA A 117 7.15 -1.96 -7.77
C ALA A 117 7.20 -1.01 -8.96
N ASN A 118 6.37 -1.25 -9.97
CA ASN A 118 6.27 -0.42 -11.16
C ASN A 118 5.81 0.99 -10.79
N TRP A 119 4.76 1.12 -9.96
CA TRP A 119 4.31 2.43 -9.49
C TRP A 119 5.41 3.19 -8.75
N MET A 120 6.11 2.55 -7.80
CA MET A 120 7.20 3.21 -7.08
C MET A 120 8.32 3.70 -8.00
N GLN A 121 8.66 2.92 -9.04
CA GLN A 121 9.67 3.27 -10.02
C GLN A 121 9.22 4.39 -10.95
N THR A 122 7.97 4.35 -11.41
CA THR A 122 7.39 5.39 -12.27
C THR A 122 7.38 6.72 -11.54
N VAL A 123 6.86 6.78 -10.31
CA VAL A 123 6.84 8.03 -9.53
C VAL A 123 8.25 8.53 -9.25
N ASP A 124 9.20 7.65 -8.93
CA ASP A 124 10.60 8.07 -8.80
C ASP A 124 11.15 8.65 -10.12
N GLN A 125 10.90 8.01 -11.27
CA GLN A 125 11.34 8.53 -12.56
C GLN A 125 10.72 9.89 -12.89
N GLU A 126 9.43 10.06 -12.65
CA GLU A 126 8.69 11.29 -12.91
C GLU A 126 9.12 12.43 -12.00
N ALA A 127 9.39 12.14 -10.72
CA ALA A 127 9.93 13.10 -9.76
C ALA A 127 11.25 13.73 -10.23
N TRP A 128 12.01 13.06 -11.09
CA TRP A 128 13.27 13.55 -11.64
C TRP A 128 13.22 13.92 -13.12
N SER A 129 12.06 13.83 -13.77
CA SER A 129 11.91 14.04 -15.22
C SER A 129 12.34 15.43 -15.71
N HIS A 130 12.30 16.43 -14.82
CA HIS A 130 12.62 17.83 -15.08
C HIS A 130 14.07 18.20 -14.72
N VAL A 131 14.86 17.25 -14.20
CA VAL A 131 16.25 17.48 -13.76
C VAL A 131 17.18 16.68 -14.66
N SER A 132 18.26 17.30 -15.14
CA SER A 132 19.22 16.67 -16.04
C SER A 132 20.07 15.59 -15.36
N GLU A 133 20.33 15.71 -14.06
CA GLU A 133 21.06 14.71 -13.27
C GLU A 133 20.41 14.51 -11.90
N ARG A 134 20.25 13.25 -11.48
CA ARG A 134 19.71 12.93 -10.16
C ARG A 134 20.75 13.27 -9.08
N PRO A 135 20.33 13.85 -7.94
CA PRO A 135 21.23 14.09 -6.83
C PRO A 135 21.80 12.76 -6.30
N THR A 136 23.12 12.66 -6.25
CA THR A 136 23.84 11.46 -5.76
C THR A 136 24.35 11.63 -4.32
N ASP A 137 24.35 12.85 -3.82
CA ASP A 137 24.86 13.27 -2.52
C ASP A 137 23.77 13.45 -1.46
N TRP A 138 22.50 13.28 -1.83
CA TRP A 138 21.37 13.48 -0.91
C TRP A 138 21.29 12.37 0.15
N PRO A 139 21.06 12.72 1.43
CA PRO A 139 20.66 11.74 2.44
C PRO A 139 19.40 11.00 2.00
N ARG A 140 19.35 9.68 2.25
CA ARG A 140 18.25 8.83 1.77
C ARG A 140 16.88 9.30 2.27
N ASP A 141 16.78 9.75 3.51
CA ASP A 141 15.52 10.25 4.07
C ASP A 141 15.02 11.49 3.34
N LEU A 142 15.93 12.39 2.93
CA LEU A 142 15.61 13.59 2.16
C LEU A 142 15.15 13.21 0.75
N TYR A 143 15.82 12.25 0.12
CA TYR A 143 15.44 11.71 -1.18
C TYR A 143 14.02 11.11 -1.14
N CYS A 144 13.73 10.25 -0.16
CA CYS A 144 12.42 9.62 -0.03
C CYS A 144 11.32 10.65 0.23
N GLN A 145 11.55 11.62 1.12
CA GLN A 145 10.61 12.71 1.37
C GLN A 145 10.32 13.53 0.10
N PHE A 146 11.34 13.79 -0.72
CA PHE A 146 11.15 14.51 -1.97
C PHE A 146 10.27 13.75 -2.96
N VAL A 147 10.57 12.47 -3.18
CA VAL A 147 9.78 11.61 -4.09
C VAL A 147 8.34 11.44 -3.55
N GLU A 148 8.17 11.29 -2.24
CA GLU A 148 6.85 11.21 -1.60
C GLU A 148 6.00 12.46 -1.84
N MET A 149 6.61 13.66 -1.87
CA MET A 149 5.90 14.90 -2.18
C MET A 149 5.42 14.99 -3.64
N GLN A 150 5.92 14.14 -4.55
CA GLN A 150 5.48 14.08 -5.95
C GLN A 150 4.35 13.07 -6.18
N VAL A 151 3.98 12.29 -5.17
CA VAL A 151 2.94 11.25 -5.31
C VAL A 151 1.57 11.88 -5.54
N ASP A 152 0.91 11.50 -6.64
CA ASP A 152 -0.52 11.73 -6.82
C ASP A 152 -1.31 10.73 -5.93
N PRO A 153 -2.16 11.22 -5.00
CA PRO A 153 -3.01 10.37 -4.19
C PRO A 153 -3.94 9.45 -4.99
N ASP A 154 -4.47 9.92 -6.13
CA ASP A 154 -5.40 9.15 -6.95
C ASP A 154 -4.68 7.99 -7.65
N GLU A 155 -3.46 8.21 -8.15
CA GLU A 155 -2.63 7.14 -8.71
C GLU A 155 -2.26 6.09 -7.68
N ARG A 156 -1.99 6.51 -6.43
CA ARG A 156 -1.74 5.57 -5.34
C ARG A 156 -2.98 4.74 -5.03
N ILE A 157 -4.17 5.35 -5.02
CA ILE A 157 -5.43 4.61 -4.81
C ILE A 157 -5.64 3.60 -5.93
N GLN A 158 -5.46 4.01 -7.19
CA GLN A 158 -5.57 3.12 -8.34
C GLN A 158 -4.56 1.96 -8.26
N THR A 159 -3.32 2.22 -7.85
CA THR A 159 -2.30 1.20 -7.66
C THR A 159 -2.70 0.17 -6.59
N LEU A 160 -3.34 0.61 -5.50
CA LEU A 160 -3.86 -0.29 -4.45
C LEU A 160 -5.07 -1.09 -4.93
N ASP A 161 -5.90 -0.52 -5.80
CA ASP A 161 -6.99 -1.24 -6.46
C ASP A 161 -6.46 -2.32 -7.41
N ASP A 162 -5.44 -2.00 -8.21
CA ASP A 162 -4.79 -2.95 -9.12
C ASP A 162 -4.09 -4.08 -8.34
N TYR A 163 -3.41 -3.74 -7.24
CA TYR A 163 -2.88 -4.73 -6.29
C TYR A 163 -3.98 -5.69 -5.79
N ALA A 164 -5.11 -5.15 -5.37
CA ALA A 164 -6.24 -5.95 -4.87
C ALA A 164 -6.89 -6.78 -6.00
N LEU A 165 -6.91 -6.25 -7.23
CA LEU A 165 -7.42 -6.92 -8.41
C LEU A 165 -6.64 -8.21 -8.70
N TYR A 166 -5.31 -8.16 -8.64
CA TYR A 166 -4.46 -9.34 -8.84
C TYR A 166 -4.61 -10.41 -7.75
N LEU A 167 -4.98 -10.02 -6.51
CA LEU A 167 -5.24 -10.99 -5.44
C LEU A 167 -6.67 -11.56 -5.48
N LYS A 168 -7.61 -10.89 -6.15
CA LYS A 168 -9.02 -11.28 -6.21
C LYS A 168 -9.28 -12.70 -6.73
N PRO A 169 -8.54 -13.24 -7.70
CA PRO A 169 -8.69 -14.64 -8.14
C PRO A 169 -8.60 -15.66 -7.00
N ILE A 170 -7.78 -15.40 -5.98
CA ILE A 170 -7.57 -16.31 -4.85
C ILE A 170 -8.86 -16.49 -4.02
N ILE A 171 -9.70 -15.45 -3.95
CA ILE A 171 -10.95 -15.46 -3.17
C ILE A 171 -12.18 -15.79 -4.00
N SER A 172 -12.11 -15.67 -5.33
CA SER A 172 -13.24 -15.79 -6.25
C SER A 172 -13.29 -17.14 -6.97
N LEU A 173 -12.15 -17.80 -7.19
CA LEU A 173 -12.11 -19.08 -7.89
C LEU A 173 -12.70 -20.19 -7.02
N PRO A 174 -13.72 -20.94 -7.51
CA PRO A 174 -14.38 -21.99 -6.71
C PRO A 174 -13.43 -23.07 -6.22
N CYS A 175 -12.44 -23.46 -7.02
CA CYS A 175 -11.42 -24.46 -6.70
C CYS A 175 -10.46 -24.07 -5.56
N LEU A 176 -10.47 -22.79 -5.14
CA LEU A 176 -9.70 -22.28 -4.01
C LEU A 176 -10.58 -22.00 -2.79
N THR A 177 -11.86 -22.37 -2.83
CA THR A 177 -12.85 -22.04 -1.77
C THR A 177 -12.40 -22.54 -0.40
N ASP A 178 -11.87 -23.76 -0.34
CA ASP A 178 -11.39 -24.43 0.87
C ASP A 178 -9.87 -24.29 1.07
N ASP A 179 -9.18 -23.49 0.22
CA ASP A 179 -7.75 -23.28 0.37
C ASP A 179 -7.47 -22.37 1.58
N GLU A 180 -6.62 -22.83 2.49
CA GLU A 180 -6.22 -22.06 3.68
C GLU A 180 -5.53 -20.73 3.33
N LEU A 181 -4.95 -20.48 2.15
CA LEU A 181 -4.36 -19.15 1.83
C LEU A 181 -5.42 -18.11 1.48
N ARG A 182 -6.66 -18.53 1.23
CA ARG A 182 -7.76 -17.63 0.91
C ARG A 182 -7.97 -16.56 1.96
N HIS A 183 -7.86 -16.90 3.25
CA HIS A 183 -8.03 -15.92 4.33
C HIS A 183 -6.86 -14.91 4.41
N ILE A 184 -5.67 -15.28 3.94
CA ILE A 184 -4.51 -14.39 3.87
C ILE A 184 -4.74 -13.38 2.72
N ALA A 185 -5.17 -13.86 1.55
CA ALA A 185 -5.50 -13.01 0.41
C ALA A 185 -6.69 -12.08 0.71
N ASP A 186 -7.78 -12.59 1.32
CA ASP A 186 -8.93 -11.77 1.74
C ASP A 186 -8.52 -10.65 2.70
N ARG A 187 -7.64 -10.95 3.67
CA ARG A 187 -7.09 -9.95 4.58
C ARG A 187 -6.24 -8.92 3.84
N ALA A 188 -5.37 -9.34 2.95
CA ALA A 188 -4.51 -8.46 2.16
C ALA A 188 -5.34 -7.49 1.29
N ILE A 189 -6.37 -8.02 0.62
CA ILE A 189 -7.35 -7.24 -0.17
C ILE A 189 -8.06 -6.24 0.75
N LYS A 190 -8.56 -6.70 1.90
CA LYS A 190 -9.22 -5.80 2.87
C LYS A 190 -8.26 -4.75 3.41
N ASN A 191 -6.98 -5.05 3.63
CA ASN A 191 -6.01 -4.06 4.11
C ASN A 191 -5.72 -3.01 3.02
N ALA A 192 -5.64 -3.41 1.76
CA ALA A 192 -5.48 -2.49 0.63
C ALA A 192 -6.74 -1.63 0.42
N ILE A 193 -7.94 -2.22 0.42
CA ILE A 193 -9.22 -1.54 0.16
C ILE A 193 -9.77 -0.81 1.40
N ARG A 194 -9.47 -1.24 2.63
CA ARG A 194 -9.85 -0.47 3.83
C ARG A 194 -9.18 0.90 3.84
N LYS A 195 -8.03 1.03 3.19
CA LYS A 195 -7.42 2.34 2.92
C LYS A 195 -8.14 3.16 1.83
N LYS A 196 -9.07 2.55 1.07
CA LYS A 196 -10.01 3.19 0.13
C LYS A 196 -11.34 3.61 0.78
N GLY A 197 -11.76 2.98 1.88
CA GLY A 197 -13.13 3.07 2.43
C GLY A 197 -13.29 3.71 3.82
N GLY A 198 -12.29 4.44 4.31
CA GLY A 198 -12.35 5.13 5.60
C GLY A 198 -11.62 4.39 6.74
N LEU A 199 -10.71 5.13 7.37
CA LEU A 199 -9.88 4.77 8.54
C LEU A 199 -8.61 3.93 8.24
N VAL A 200 -7.66 4.51 7.52
CA VAL A 200 -6.51 5.29 8.07
C VAL A 200 -5.37 5.27 7.04
N SER A 201 -5.00 6.46 6.53
CA SER A 201 -3.60 6.78 6.19
C SER A 201 -3.46 8.28 5.93
N GLY A 202 -3.22 9.08 6.98
CA GLY A 202 -2.37 10.28 7.01
C GLY A 202 -2.66 11.50 6.12
N MET A 203 -3.03 11.33 4.86
CA MET A 203 -3.04 12.37 3.83
C MET A 203 -4.37 13.08 3.71
N GLU A 204 -5.53 12.42 3.76
CA GLU A 204 -6.81 13.15 3.88
C GLU A 204 -6.95 13.85 5.23
N ARG A 205 -6.32 13.26 6.26
CA ARG A 205 -6.05 14.02 7.47
C ARG A 205 -5.19 15.21 7.10
N ASN A 206 -4.01 15.08 6.48
CA ASN A 206 -3.20 16.25 6.09
C ASN A 206 -3.82 17.22 5.10
N GLU A 207 -4.83 16.89 4.28
CA GLU A 207 -5.46 17.80 3.30
C GLU A 207 -6.65 18.55 3.91
N GLU A 208 -7.55 17.87 4.65
CA GLU A 208 -8.53 18.57 5.48
C GLU A 208 -7.89 19.28 6.68
N ILE A 209 -6.78 18.73 7.21
CA ILE A 209 -5.88 19.40 8.15
C ILE A 209 -5.07 20.46 7.41
N SER A 210 -4.81 20.41 6.10
CA SER A 210 -4.07 21.49 5.39
C SER A 210 -4.93 22.74 5.29
N VAL A 211 -6.20 22.63 4.90
CA VAL A 211 -7.09 23.81 4.83
C VAL A 211 -7.41 24.34 6.24
N ARG A 212 -7.62 23.43 7.21
CA ARG A 212 -7.84 23.79 8.61
C ARG A 212 -6.59 24.35 9.28
N ASP A 213 -5.41 23.80 9.00
CA ASP A 213 -4.12 24.27 9.51
C ASP A 213 -3.74 25.58 8.86
N ALA A 214 -4.03 25.77 7.56
CA ALA A 214 -3.91 27.06 6.89
C ALA A 214 -4.82 28.10 7.56
N ALA A 215 -6.06 27.74 7.94
CA ALA A 215 -6.95 28.61 8.69
C ALA A 215 -6.42 28.89 10.11
N ILE A 216 -5.89 27.88 10.82
CA ILE A 216 -5.26 28.00 12.15
C ILE A 216 -4.02 28.90 12.08
N VAL A 217 -3.17 28.73 11.08
CA VAL A 217 -1.95 29.51 10.83
C VAL A 217 -2.33 30.95 10.48
N LYS A 218 -3.28 31.16 9.57
CA LYS A 218 -3.80 32.49 9.22
C LYS A 218 -4.35 33.21 10.45
N GLN A 219 -5.09 32.52 11.29
CA GLN A 219 -5.63 33.08 12.53
C GLN A 219 -4.54 33.36 13.58
N GLY A 220 -3.54 32.47 13.68
CA GLY A 220 -2.38 32.66 14.55
C GLY A 220 -1.55 33.88 14.13
N LEU A 221 -1.29 34.03 12.83
CA LEU A 221 -0.62 35.19 12.24
C LEU A 221 -1.43 36.48 12.45
N HIS A 222 -2.76 36.42 12.29
CA HIS A 222 -3.63 37.55 12.60
C HIS A 222 -3.49 38.01 14.05
N TYR A 223 -3.50 37.09 15.02
CA TYR A 223 -3.29 37.45 16.43
C TYR A 223 -1.87 37.97 16.70
N ARG A 224 -0.84 37.44 16.01
CA ARG A 224 0.53 37.94 16.11
C ARG A 224 0.65 39.37 15.56
N ALA A 225 0.05 39.63 14.41
CA ALA A 225 -0.01 40.97 13.80
C ALA A 225 -0.76 41.97 14.68
N ALA A 226 -1.78 41.51 15.42
CA ALA A 226 -2.49 42.31 16.43
C ALA A 226 -1.70 42.51 17.74
N GLY A 227 -0.41 42.16 17.79
CA GLY A 227 0.47 42.38 18.95
C GLY A 227 0.36 41.33 20.05
N MET A 228 -0.29 40.17 19.81
CA MET A 228 -0.47 39.14 20.83
C MET A 228 0.86 38.44 21.18
N PRO A 229 1.20 38.28 22.49
CA PRO A 229 2.35 37.49 22.91
C PRO A 229 2.23 36.02 22.51
N LYS A 230 3.33 35.43 22.01
CA LYS A 230 3.40 34.03 21.53
C LYS A 230 2.75 33.03 22.49
N ARG A 231 3.03 33.14 23.80
CA ARG A 231 2.46 32.29 24.87
C ARG A 231 0.93 32.23 24.90
N ASN A 232 0.24 33.24 24.38
CA ASN A 232 -1.22 33.34 24.41
C ASN A 232 -1.91 32.97 23.08
N VAL A 233 -1.15 32.94 21.98
CA VAL A 233 -1.69 32.72 20.63
C VAL A 233 -2.34 31.35 20.51
N ALA A 234 -1.67 30.27 20.95
CA ALA A 234 -2.23 28.92 20.90
C ALA A 234 -3.58 28.79 21.64
N THR A 235 -3.70 29.43 22.80
CA THR A 235 -4.93 29.43 23.60
C THR A 235 -6.06 30.18 22.90
N LYS A 236 -5.75 31.33 22.29
CA LYS A 236 -6.75 32.16 21.61
C LYS A 236 -7.23 31.51 20.31
N VAL A 237 -6.32 30.90 19.54
CA VAL A 237 -6.66 30.15 18.33
C VAL A 237 -7.50 28.92 18.66
N HIS A 238 -7.20 28.21 19.75
CA HIS A 238 -8.02 27.08 20.20
C HIS A 238 -9.45 27.52 20.57
N ALA A 239 -9.61 28.62 21.31
CA ALA A 239 -10.93 29.14 21.67
C ALA A 239 -11.74 29.60 20.44
N TRP A 240 -11.07 30.23 19.46
CA TRP A 240 -11.67 30.57 18.17
C TRP A 240 -12.14 29.32 17.42
N LEU A 241 -11.29 28.29 17.31
CA LEU A 241 -11.62 27.04 16.63
C LEU A 241 -12.81 26.32 17.27
N GLN A 242 -12.90 26.32 18.61
CA GLN A 242 -14.06 25.80 19.34
C GLN A 242 -15.34 26.57 19.00
N GLY A 243 -15.24 27.90 18.87
CA GLY A 243 -16.36 28.75 18.47
C GLY A 243 -16.82 28.51 17.03
N GLU A 244 -15.91 28.27 16.10
CA GLU A 244 -16.25 27.98 14.70
C GLU A 244 -16.92 26.60 14.54
N VAL A 245 -16.43 25.57 15.24
CA VAL A 245 -17.03 24.22 15.22
C VAL A 245 -18.41 24.19 15.87
N ALA A 246 -18.64 25.03 16.89
CA ALA A 246 -19.93 25.15 17.58
C ALA A 246 -21.04 25.82 16.75
N LYS A 247 -20.71 26.44 15.60
CA LYS A 247 -21.72 27.05 14.72
C LYS A 247 -22.64 26.00 14.10
N PRO A 248 -23.90 26.35 13.77
CA PRO A 248 -24.79 25.48 13.00
C PRO A 248 -24.16 25.09 11.65
N PRO A 249 -24.36 23.87 11.13
CA PRO A 249 -23.73 23.40 9.90
C PRO A 249 -23.84 24.36 8.71
N LYS A 250 -24.99 25.05 8.55
CA LYS A 250 -25.24 26.04 7.48
C LYS A 250 -24.43 27.34 7.61
N GLN A 251 -23.81 27.58 8.75
CA GLN A 251 -23.01 28.78 9.06
C GLN A 251 -21.52 28.44 9.30
N ARG A 252 -21.14 27.17 9.14
CA ARG A 252 -19.76 26.75 9.27
C ARG A 252 -18.99 27.17 8.02
N PRO A 253 -17.76 27.67 8.18
CA PRO A 253 -16.86 27.85 7.05
C PRO A 253 -16.68 26.54 6.27
N GLU A 254 -16.49 26.63 4.96
CA GLU A 254 -16.37 25.49 4.04
C GLU A 254 -15.25 24.50 4.42
N TRP A 255 -14.24 24.95 5.18
CA TRP A 255 -13.15 24.12 5.68
C TRP A 255 -13.51 23.27 6.91
N ILE A 256 -14.70 23.42 7.49
CA ILE A 256 -15.23 22.55 8.56
C ILE A 256 -16.24 21.58 7.96
N THR A 257 -15.76 20.41 7.53
CA THR A 257 -16.58 19.36 6.94
C THR A 257 -17.40 18.61 7.99
N LEU A 258 -18.45 17.90 7.55
CA LEU A 258 -19.36 17.12 8.43
C LEU A 258 -18.63 16.06 9.27
N GLU A 259 -17.44 15.61 8.87
CA GLU A 259 -16.62 14.61 9.60
C GLU A 259 -15.78 15.23 10.74
N THR A 260 -15.76 16.56 10.86
CA THR A 260 -14.93 17.32 11.83
C THR A 260 -15.69 17.80 13.06
N GLU A 261 -16.72 17.06 13.50
CA GLU A 261 -17.61 17.44 14.62
C GLU A 261 -16.89 17.71 15.95
N LYS A 262 -15.61 17.35 16.09
CA LYS A 262 -14.81 17.62 17.29
C LYS A 262 -13.68 18.60 17.00
N ALA A 263 -13.69 19.73 17.73
CA ALA A 263 -12.60 20.70 17.72
C ALA A 263 -11.26 20.05 18.11
N LEU A 264 -10.16 20.50 17.49
CA LEU A 264 -8.82 20.05 17.85
C LEU A 264 -8.49 20.42 19.29
N THR A 265 -7.72 19.56 19.96
CA THR A 265 -7.20 19.88 21.29
C THR A 265 -6.17 21.01 21.21
N ARG A 266 -6.07 21.81 22.27
CA ARG A 266 -5.07 22.90 22.39
C ARG A 266 -3.65 22.45 22.05
N LYS A 267 -3.27 21.24 22.47
CA LYS A 267 -1.94 20.64 22.21
C LYS A 267 -1.68 20.44 20.71
N ARG A 268 -2.71 20.06 19.94
CA ARG A 268 -2.62 19.92 18.48
C ARG A 268 -2.53 21.28 17.79
N VAL A 269 -3.36 22.25 18.19
CA VAL A 269 -3.28 23.63 17.68
C VAL A 269 -1.88 24.22 17.89
N GLU A 270 -1.29 24.02 19.08
CA GLU A 270 0.07 24.47 19.37
C GLU A 270 1.12 23.79 18.48
N ALA A 271 0.98 22.49 18.20
CA ALA A 271 1.89 21.76 17.31
C ALA A 271 1.84 22.28 15.88
N VAL A 272 0.64 22.55 15.35
CA VAL A 272 0.42 23.14 14.01
C VAL A 272 1.10 24.50 13.90
N LEU A 273 0.89 25.37 14.88
CA LEU A 273 1.46 26.71 14.89
C LEU A 273 3.00 26.70 15.02
N LYS A 274 3.57 25.74 15.75
CA LYS A 274 5.03 25.54 15.83
C LYS A 274 5.61 25.03 14.52
N ARG A 275 4.98 24.03 13.89
CA ARG A 275 5.40 23.46 12.60
C ARG A 275 5.45 24.52 11.49
N ASN A 276 4.58 25.53 11.57
CA ASN A 276 4.47 26.63 10.60
C ASN A 276 5.09 27.95 11.08
N PHE A 277 5.98 27.92 12.08
CA PHE A 277 6.77 29.08 12.54
C PHE A 277 5.98 30.30 13.03
N VAL A 278 4.74 30.13 13.49
CA VAL A 278 3.89 31.20 14.04
C VAL A 278 4.22 31.46 15.53
N LEU A 279 4.55 30.40 16.26
CA LEU A 279 4.94 30.41 17.68
C LEU A 279 6.44 30.46 17.90
#